data_AF-A0A1X7SU33-F1
#
_entry.id   AF-A0A1X7SU33-F1
#
_cell.length_a   1.000
_cell.length_b   1.000
_cell.length_c   1.000
_cell.angle_alpha   90.00
_cell.angle_beta   90.00
_cell.angle_gamma   90.00
#
_symmetry.space_group_name_H-M   'P 1'
#
loop_
_entity.id
_entity.type
_entity.pdbx_description
1 polymer ?
#
loop_
_entity_poly.entity_id
_entity_poly.type
_entity_poly.pdbx_seq_one_letter_code
_entity_poly.pdbx_strand_id
1 'polypeptide(L)'
;MMKILNTIIICACLLTDATSEKSYYTVEEAAAKAFKEKISLLRTNEGKIYTTYKDAIHPEIMFVSDNKDPTLITELWITSTPSHMSTKALINHFRSLPVKPDLHIGRIATSAFSMMAQHRALMELIENGFNVTSWSELQVLYANNIQNNNNEKTKNREDL
;
A
#
# COMPACT_ATOMS: atom_id res chain seq x y z
N MET A 1 61.81 -27.17 -4.50
CA MET A 1 61.84 -25.79 -3.96
C MET A 1 61.81 -24.82 -5.13
N MET A 2 60.64 -24.24 -5.44
CA MET A 2 60.52 -23.02 -6.26
C MET A 2 59.08 -22.49 -6.12
N LYS A 3 58.95 -21.20 -5.81
CA LYS A 3 57.69 -20.48 -5.60
C LYS A 3 57.16 -19.88 -6.91
N ILE A 4 55.86 -19.56 -6.85
CA ILE A 4 55.09 -18.55 -7.62
C ILE A 4 54.50 -19.02 -8.95
N LEU A 5 53.17 -19.13 -8.97
CA LEU A 5 52.28 -18.69 -10.06
C LEU A 5 50.91 -18.42 -9.39
N ASN A 6 50.60 -17.17 -9.10
CA ASN A 6 49.66 -16.33 -9.86
C ASN A 6 48.19 -16.80 -9.82
N THR A 7 47.35 -15.94 -9.22
CA THR A 7 46.05 -15.52 -9.79
C THR A 7 44.97 -16.61 -9.72
N ILE A 8 43.82 -16.46 -9.05
CA ILE A 8 42.82 -15.39 -9.09
C ILE A 8 42.02 -15.55 -7.79
N ILE A 9 41.96 -14.50 -6.96
CA ILE A 9 40.86 -14.39 -6.01
C ILE A 9 39.63 -14.15 -6.88
N ILE A 10 38.81 -15.18 -7.09
CA ILE A 10 37.50 -15.01 -7.71
C ILE A 10 36.74 -14.18 -6.70
N CYS A 11 36.72 -12.88 -6.98
CA CYS A 11 35.79 -11.93 -6.41
C CYS A 11 34.43 -12.58 -6.55
N ALA A 12 33.82 -12.94 -5.41
CA ALA A 12 32.41 -13.23 -5.36
C ALA A 12 31.70 -11.93 -5.76
N CYS A 13 31.52 -11.72 -7.07
CA CYS A 13 30.45 -10.90 -7.59
C CYS A 13 29.16 -11.68 -7.29
N LEU A 14 28.78 -11.67 -6.01
CA LEU A 14 27.39 -11.79 -5.64
C LEU A 14 26.69 -10.67 -6.41
N LEU A 15 25.90 -11.10 -7.40
CA LEU A 15 24.85 -10.33 -8.04
C LEU A 15 23.93 -9.80 -6.94
N THR A 16 24.28 -8.67 -6.35
CA THR A 16 23.37 -7.87 -5.55
C THR A 16 22.78 -6.81 -6.48
N ASP A 17 21.91 -7.24 -7.39
CA ASP A 17 20.74 -6.42 -7.70
C ASP A 17 19.72 -6.64 -6.57
N ALA A 18 20.14 -6.31 -5.35
CA ALA A 18 19.20 -5.96 -4.31
C ALA A 18 18.88 -4.50 -4.60
N THR A 19 17.82 -4.25 -5.38
CA THR A 19 17.14 -2.96 -5.35
C THR A 19 16.93 -2.62 -3.88
N SER A 20 17.77 -1.74 -3.32
CA SER A 20 17.63 -1.29 -1.94
C SER A 20 16.23 -0.71 -1.83
N GLU A 21 15.33 -1.48 -1.22
CA GLU A 21 13.95 -1.07 -1.04
C GLU A 21 14.01 0.17 -0.14
N LYS A 22 13.63 1.32 -0.70
CA LYS A 22 13.60 2.58 0.07
C LYS A 22 12.78 2.33 1.33
N SER A 23 13.27 2.79 2.48
CA SER A 23 12.55 2.59 3.75
C SER A 23 11.36 3.55 3.92
N TYR A 24 11.37 4.68 3.18
CA TYR A 24 10.37 5.73 3.25
C TYR A 24 10.02 6.25 1.86
N TYR A 25 8.73 6.50 1.63
CA TYR A 25 8.14 6.90 0.36
C TYR A 25 7.32 8.18 0.51
N THR A 26 7.36 9.05 -0.50
CA THR A 26 6.35 10.12 -0.63
C THR A 26 4.96 9.53 -0.91
N VAL A 27 3.91 10.36 -0.83
CA VAL A 27 2.54 9.93 -1.14
C VAL A 27 2.44 9.46 -2.59
N GLU A 28 3.04 10.20 -3.51
CA GLU A 28 3.05 9.92 -4.95
C GLU A 28 3.85 8.65 -5.26
N GLU A 29 5.01 8.46 -4.63
CA GLU A 29 5.82 7.25 -4.84
C GLU A 29 5.07 6.00 -4.34
N ALA A 30 4.41 6.08 -3.18
CA ALA A 30 3.61 4.98 -2.66
C ALA A 30 2.38 4.69 -3.53
N ALA A 31 1.69 5.73 -4.03
CA ALA A 31 0.58 5.58 -4.96
C ALA A 31 1.03 4.93 -6.28
N ALA A 32 2.16 5.38 -6.85
CA ALA A 32 2.74 4.81 -8.06
C ALA A 32 3.13 3.33 -7.86
N LYS A 33 3.71 3.00 -6.69
CA LYS A 33 4.04 1.62 -6.32
C LYS A 33 2.80 0.75 -6.21
N ALA A 34 1.79 1.17 -5.44
CA ALA A 34 0.53 0.45 -5.28
C ALA A 34 -0.19 0.22 -6.62
N PHE A 35 -0.22 1.24 -7.49
CA PHE A 35 -0.81 1.16 -8.82
C PHE A 35 -0.06 0.19 -9.74
N LYS A 36 1.26 0.36 -9.87
CA LYS A 36 2.10 -0.42 -10.79
C LYS A 36 2.14 -1.89 -10.41
N GLU A 37 2.29 -2.17 -9.12
CA GLU A 37 2.49 -3.52 -8.59
C GLU A 37 1.16 -4.22 -8.28
N LYS A 38 0.03 -3.49 -8.31
CA LYS A 38 -1.32 -3.99 -8.00
C LYS A 38 -1.40 -4.67 -6.62
N ILE A 39 -0.67 -4.13 -5.66
CA ILE A 39 -0.55 -4.67 -4.30
C ILE A 39 -1.46 -3.94 -3.32
N SER A 40 -1.74 -4.58 -2.19
CA SER A 40 -2.28 -3.90 -1.02
C SER A 40 -1.13 -3.24 -0.25
N LEU A 41 -1.24 -1.93 -0.05
CA LEU A 41 -0.25 -1.10 0.62
C LEU A 41 -0.93 -0.17 1.63
N LEU A 42 -0.29 0.01 2.79
CA LEU A 42 -0.55 1.07 3.76
C LEU A 42 0.70 1.94 3.90
N ARG A 43 0.57 3.26 3.84
CA ARG A 43 1.63 4.25 4.10
C ARG A 43 1.28 5.07 5.33
N THR A 44 2.26 5.35 6.20
CA THR A 44 2.12 6.30 7.33
C THR A 44 2.47 7.74 6.92
N ASN A 45 2.10 8.73 7.73
CA ASN A 45 2.49 10.14 7.58
C ASN A 45 4.00 10.33 7.35
N GLU A 46 4.84 9.56 8.04
CA GLU A 46 6.30 9.61 7.90
C GLU A 46 6.84 8.97 6.60
N GLY A 47 5.99 8.26 5.86
CA GLY A 47 6.34 7.60 4.60
C GLY A 47 6.74 6.14 4.72
N LYS A 48 6.68 5.54 5.91
CA LYS A 48 6.88 4.09 6.05
C LYS A 48 5.73 3.35 5.36
N ILE A 49 6.06 2.31 4.59
CA ILE A 49 5.05 1.48 3.92
C ILE A 49 4.99 0.07 4.49
N TYR A 50 3.79 -0.50 4.49
CA TYR A 50 3.49 -1.89 4.80
C TYR A 50 2.78 -2.50 3.60
N THR A 51 3.20 -3.69 3.19
CA THR A 51 2.73 -4.33 1.95
C THR A 51 2.57 -5.83 2.16
N THR A 52 1.61 -6.45 1.46
CA THR A 52 1.30 -7.89 1.55
C THR A 52 2.34 -8.82 0.88
N TYR A 53 3.58 -8.38 0.65
CA TYR A 53 4.57 -9.12 -0.13
C TYR A 53 5.01 -10.45 0.50
N LYS A 54 4.81 -10.64 1.81
CA LYS A 54 5.16 -11.86 2.54
C LYS A 54 4.02 -12.26 3.48
N ASP A 55 3.77 -13.56 3.57
CA ASP A 55 2.85 -14.21 4.53
C ASP A 55 1.35 -13.95 4.35
N ALA A 56 0.93 -13.29 3.26
CA ALA A 56 -0.48 -12.94 3.00
C ALA A 56 -1.16 -12.15 4.15
N ILE A 57 -0.36 -11.54 5.03
CA ILE A 57 -0.86 -10.72 6.13
C ILE A 57 -1.23 -9.35 5.60
N HIS A 58 -2.40 -8.86 5.99
CA HIS A 58 -2.88 -7.54 5.59
C HIS A 58 -1.99 -6.41 6.13
N PRO A 59 -1.76 -5.34 5.36
CA PRO A 59 -0.81 -4.30 5.72
C PRO A 59 -1.25 -3.51 6.96
N GLU A 60 -2.56 -3.39 7.23
CA GLU A 60 -3.07 -2.78 8.46
C GLU A 60 -2.71 -3.60 9.70
N ILE A 61 -2.74 -4.93 9.60
CA ILE A 61 -2.38 -5.83 10.71
C ILE A 61 -0.89 -5.76 10.99
N MET A 62 -0.06 -5.73 9.94
CA MET A 62 1.39 -5.53 10.09
C MET A 62 1.68 -4.18 10.76
N PHE A 63 1.02 -3.12 10.33
CA PHE A 63 1.15 -1.79 10.91
C PHE A 63 0.79 -1.78 12.41
N VAL A 64 -0.38 -2.28 12.80
CA VAL A 64 -0.81 -2.33 14.21
C VAL A 64 0.13 -3.20 15.06
N SER A 65 0.69 -4.26 14.48
CA SER A 65 1.67 -5.09 15.19
C SER A 65 2.99 -4.35 15.44
N ASP A 66 3.45 -3.56 14.48
CA ASP A 66 4.74 -2.88 14.52
C ASP A 66 4.70 -1.53 15.26
N ASN A 67 3.67 -0.72 15.02
CA ASN A 67 3.48 0.56 15.70
C ASN A 67 2.88 0.34 17.09
N LYS A 68 3.69 0.47 18.15
CA LYS A 68 3.22 0.33 19.54
C LYS A 68 2.66 1.62 20.13
N ASP A 69 3.08 2.76 19.61
CA ASP A 69 2.60 4.08 20.03
C ASP A 69 1.81 4.74 18.88
N PRO A 70 0.47 4.77 18.98
CA PRO A 70 -0.37 5.36 17.94
C PRO A 70 -0.36 6.90 17.94
N THR A 71 0.20 7.56 18.96
CA THR A 71 0.07 9.01 19.14
C THR A 71 0.75 9.85 18.07
N LEU A 72 1.78 9.30 17.41
CA LEU A 72 2.54 9.98 16.37
C LEU A 72 1.94 9.82 14.96
N ILE A 73 0.91 8.96 14.83
CA ILE A 73 0.30 8.66 13.55
C ILE A 73 -0.89 9.59 13.34
N THR A 74 -0.74 10.53 12.42
CA THR A 74 -1.76 11.53 12.08
C THR A 74 -2.54 11.16 10.83
N GLU A 75 -1.93 10.43 9.89
CA GLU A 75 -2.51 10.12 8.59
C GLU A 75 -2.06 8.73 8.13
N LEU A 76 -2.97 8.01 7.47
CA LEU A 76 -2.72 6.73 6.83
C LEU A 76 -3.29 6.72 5.41
N TRP A 77 -2.51 6.25 4.45
CA TRP A 77 -2.96 6.02 3.07
C TRP A 77 -3.05 4.53 2.82
N ILE A 78 -4.26 4.03 2.56
CA ILE A 78 -4.55 2.61 2.43
C ILE A 78 -5.09 2.37 1.03
N THR A 79 -4.46 1.44 0.30
CA THR A 79 -4.77 1.21 -1.12
C THR A 79 -6.23 0.83 -1.34
N SER A 80 -6.82 0.04 -0.45
CA SER A 80 -8.20 -0.43 -0.55
C SER A 80 -8.90 -0.44 0.80
N THR A 81 -10.23 -0.38 0.81
CA THR A 81 -11.02 -0.54 2.03
C THR A 81 -10.54 -1.75 2.85
N PRO A 82 -10.22 -1.57 4.14
CA PRO A 82 -9.75 -2.66 4.98
C PRO A 82 -10.79 -3.77 5.12
N SER A 83 -10.34 -5.01 5.34
CA SER A 83 -11.25 -6.10 5.71
C SER A 83 -11.89 -5.84 7.08
N HIS A 84 -12.89 -6.64 7.46
CA HIS A 84 -13.49 -6.57 8.79
C HIS A 84 -12.44 -6.71 9.91
N MET A 85 -11.50 -7.65 9.76
CA MET A 85 -10.43 -7.88 10.73
C MET A 85 -9.45 -6.70 10.79
N SER A 86 -9.02 -6.19 9.63
CA SER A 86 -8.15 -5.00 9.57
C SER A 86 -8.84 -3.77 10.17
N THR A 87 -10.14 -3.60 9.93
CA THR A 87 -10.96 -2.50 10.45
C THR A 87 -10.99 -2.53 11.98
N LYS A 88 -11.32 -3.68 12.57
CA LYS A 88 -11.33 -3.85 14.03
C LYS A 88 -9.95 -3.62 14.64
N ALA A 89 -8.88 -4.07 13.99
CA ALA A 89 -7.52 -3.84 14.45
C ALA A 89 -7.18 -2.35 14.50
N LEU A 90 -7.47 -1.60 13.44
CA LEU A 90 -7.25 -0.14 13.41
C LEU A 90 -8.06 0.58 14.48
N ILE A 91 -9.36 0.29 14.60
CA ILE A 91 -10.22 0.91 15.62
C ILE A 91 -9.66 0.66 17.03
N ASN A 92 -9.30 -0.58 17.34
CA ASN A 92 -8.75 -0.94 18.64
C ASN A 92 -7.40 -0.25 18.91
N HIS A 93 -6.54 -0.16 17.88
CA HIS A 93 -5.23 0.45 17.97
C HIS A 93 -5.30 1.93 18.36
N PHE A 94 -6.23 2.66 17.74
CA PHE A 94 -6.41 4.10 17.97
C PHE A 94 -7.46 4.43 19.03
N ARG A 95 -8.06 3.43 19.70
CA ARG A 95 -9.26 3.61 20.55
C ARG A 95 -9.11 4.67 21.64
N SER A 96 -7.91 4.78 22.24
CA SER A 96 -7.62 5.69 23.35
C SER A 96 -7.34 7.13 22.91
N LEU A 97 -7.12 7.38 21.61
CA LEU A 97 -6.82 8.73 21.15
C LEU A 97 -8.10 9.59 21.10
N PRO A 98 -8.06 10.85 21.57
CA PRO A 98 -9.20 11.76 21.47
C PRO A 98 -9.49 12.18 20.03
N VAL A 99 -8.46 12.21 19.18
CA VAL A 99 -8.54 12.48 17.74
C VAL A 99 -7.94 11.30 17.01
N LYS A 100 -8.66 10.72 16.05
CA LYS A 100 -8.19 9.58 15.24
C LYS A 100 -7.39 10.10 14.03
N PRO A 101 -6.46 9.31 13.47
CA PRO A 101 -5.79 9.71 12.24
C PRO A 101 -6.77 9.81 11.06
N ASP A 102 -6.43 10.66 10.10
CA ASP A 102 -7.11 10.71 8.81
C ASP A 102 -6.78 9.45 7.99
N LEU A 103 -7.81 8.84 7.39
CA LEU A 103 -7.66 7.67 6.53
C LEU A 103 -7.93 8.04 5.08
N HIS A 104 -6.93 7.90 4.21
CA HIS A 104 -7.05 8.10 2.77
C HIS A 104 -7.18 6.74 2.08
N ILE A 105 -8.38 6.40 1.62
CA ILE A 105 -8.68 5.09 1.01
C ILE A 105 -8.63 5.18 -0.51
N GLY A 106 -7.82 4.31 -1.12
CA GLY A 106 -7.53 4.31 -2.55
C GLY A 106 -8.58 3.64 -3.43
N ARG A 107 -9.33 2.65 -2.93
CA ARG A 107 -10.45 2.04 -3.65
C ARG A 107 -11.37 1.31 -2.70
N ILE A 108 -12.64 1.21 -3.07
CA ILE A 108 -13.55 0.27 -2.40
C ILE A 108 -13.24 -1.12 -2.97
N ALA A 109 -12.93 -2.09 -2.09
CA ALA A 109 -12.58 -3.43 -2.54
C ALA A 109 -13.80 -4.13 -3.16
N THR A 110 -13.84 -4.26 -4.50
CA THR A 110 -14.98 -4.82 -5.22
C THR A 110 -14.84 -6.34 -5.40
N SER A 111 -15.18 -7.14 -4.38
CA SER A 111 -15.63 -8.52 -4.63
C SER A 111 -17.16 -8.57 -4.52
N ALA A 112 -17.83 -9.33 -5.40
CA ALA A 112 -19.29 -9.27 -5.58
C ALA A 112 -20.12 -9.61 -4.32
N PHE A 113 -19.55 -10.38 -3.38
CA PHE A 113 -20.17 -10.68 -2.08
C PHE A 113 -19.92 -9.62 -1.00
N SER A 114 -19.16 -8.56 -1.30
CA SER A 114 -18.56 -7.70 -0.28
C SER A 114 -18.97 -6.23 -0.29
N MET A 115 -19.71 -5.68 -1.26
CA MET A 115 -19.99 -4.23 -1.26
C MET A 115 -20.66 -3.75 0.04
N MET A 116 -21.67 -4.47 0.54
CA MET A 116 -22.29 -4.14 1.83
C MET A 116 -21.32 -4.29 3.00
N ALA A 117 -20.43 -5.29 2.96
CA ALA A 117 -19.42 -5.50 4.00
C ALA A 117 -18.34 -4.41 3.99
N GLN A 118 -17.90 -3.97 2.81
CA GLN A 118 -16.96 -2.86 2.64
C GLN A 118 -17.59 -1.55 3.08
N HIS A 119 -18.84 -1.30 2.70
CA HIS A 119 -19.58 -0.13 3.15
C HIS A 119 -19.71 -0.13 4.67
N ARG A 120 -20.09 -1.27 5.28
CA ARG A 120 -20.16 -1.39 6.74
C ARG A 120 -18.80 -1.15 7.41
N ALA A 121 -17.70 -1.64 6.83
CA ALA A 121 -16.36 -1.39 7.34
C ALA A 121 -16.00 0.10 7.33
N LEU A 122 -16.31 0.82 6.25
CA LEU A 122 -16.12 2.27 6.17
C LEU A 122 -16.99 3.02 7.20
N MET A 123 -18.27 2.64 7.31
CA MET A 123 -19.17 3.23 8.30
C MET A 123 -18.68 2.99 9.72
N GLU A 124 -18.17 1.80 10.02
CA GLU A 124 -17.64 1.46 11.33
C GLU A 124 -16.42 2.33 11.71
N LEU A 125 -15.53 2.63 10.74
CA LEU A 125 -14.43 3.57 10.96
C LEU A 125 -14.96 4.98 11.29
N ILE A 126 -15.92 5.47 10.50
CA ILE A 126 -16.50 6.81 10.69
C ILE A 126 -17.21 6.91 12.05
N GLU A 127 -18.01 5.91 12.42
CA GLU A 127 -18.70 5.83 13.71
C GLU A 127 -17.73 5.80 14.91
N ASN A 128 -16.49 5.35 14.70
CA ASN A 128 -15.42 5.36 15.71
C ASN A 128 -14.54 6.62 15.66
N GLY A 129 -14.97 7.66 14.93
CA GLY A 129 -14.35 8.99 14.93
C GLY A 129 -13.20 9.16 13.95
N PHE A 130 -13.00 8.23 13.01
CA PHE A 130 -12.04 8.42 11.92
C PHE A 130 -12.64 9.33 10.85
N ASN A 131 -11.83 10.26 10.35
CA ASN A 131 -12.15 10.98 9.13
C ASN A 131 -11.62 10.19 7.93
N VAL A 132 -12.50 9.84 7.01
CA VAL A 132 -12.20 8.93 5.88
C VAL A 132 -12.40 9.67 4.57
N THR A 133 -11.34 9.76 3.76
CA THR A 133 -11.32 10.45 2.47
C THR A 133 -10.72 9.56 1.38
N SER A 134 -10.75 10.02 0.12
CA SER A 134 -10.14 9.29 -1.00
C SER A 134 -8.64 9.58 -1.12
N TRP A 135 -7.84 8.56 -1.43
CA TRP A 135 -6.42 8.74 -1.80
C TRP A 135 -6.29 9.29 -3.23
N SER A 136 -6.15 10.60 -3.35
CA SER A 136 -6.28 11.33 -4.62
C SER A 136 -5.25 10.93 -5.70
N GLU A 137 -4.00 10.77 -5.34
CA GLU A 137 -2.87 10.45 -6.22
C GLU A 137 -3.10 9.08 -6.88
N LEU A 138 -3.57 8.11 -6.09
CA LEU A 138 -3.89 6.79 -6.59
C LEU A 138 -5.15 6.80 -7.49
N GLN A 139 -6.16 7.60 -7.14
CA GLN A 139 -7.36 7.77 -7.97
C GLN A 139 -7.03 8.36 -9.35
N VAL A 140 -6.15 9.37 -9.40
CA VAL A 140 -5.68 9.96 -10.65
C VAL A 140 -5.00 8.92 -11.55
N LEU A 141 -4.15 8.06 -10.98
CA LEU A 141 -3.48 7.00 -11.73
C LEU A 141 -4.48 5.98 -12.31
N TYR A 142 -5.50 5.57 -11.54
CA TYR A 142 -6.55 4.69 -12.05
C TYR A 142 -7.37 5.35 -13.16
N ALA A 143 -7.77 6.61 -13.02
CA ALA A 143 -8.54 7.33 -14.03
C ALA A 143 -7.79 7.45 -15.37
N ASN A 144 -6.50 7.82 -15.32
CA ASN A 144 -5.66 7.93 -16.51
C ASN A 144 -5.49 6.57 -17.23
N ASN A 145 -5.40 5.46 -16.48
CA ASN A 145 -5.30 4.13 -17.08
C ASN A 145 -6.57 3.71 -17.82
N ILE A 146 -7.75 4.03 -17.27
CA ILE A 146 -9.04 3.76 -17.92
C ILE A 146 -9.15 4.52 -19.25
N GLN A 147 -8.77 5.79 -19.27
CA GLN A 147 -8.80 6.61 -20.48
C GLN A 147 -7.89 6.04 -21.58
N ASN A 148 -6.65 5.67 -21.24
CA ASN A 148 -5.71 5.10 -22.21
C ASN A 148 -6.20 3.76 -22.78
N ASN A 149 -6.71 2.86 -21.94
CA ASN A 149 -7.27 1.58 -22.39
C ASN A 149 -8.48 1.74 -23.32
N ASN A 150 -9.32 2.77 -23.07
CA ASN A 150 -10.45 3.06 -23.94
C ASN A 150 -9.98 3.61 -25.29
N ASN A 151 -9.00 4.50 -25.32
CA ASN A 151 -8.43 5.05 -26.55
C ASN A 151 -7.80 3.95 -27.44
N GLU A 152 -7.08 2.99 -26.85
CA GLU A 152 -6.51 1.85 -27.59
C GLU A 152 -7.58 0.93 -28.20
N LYS A 153 -8.68 0.68 -27.47
CA LYS A 153 -9.81 -0.11 -27.99
C LYS A 153 -10.52 0.56 -29.16
N THR A 154 -10.63 1.89 -29.17
CA THR A 154 -11.24 2.64 -30.27
C THR A 154 -10.36 2.59 -31.52
N LYS A 155 -9.05 2.78 -31.36
CA LYS A 155 -8.09 2.71 -32.48
C LYS A 155 -8.10 1.35 -33.18
N ASN A 156 -8.11 0.27 -32.41
CA ASN A 156 -8.17 -1.10 -32.97
C ASN A 156 -9.52 -1.44 -33.65
N ARG A 157 -10.56 -0.61 -33.49
CA ARG A 157 -11.85 -0.77 -34.18
C ARG A 157 -11.93 0.04 -35.48
N GLU A 158 -11.14 1.10 -35.61
CA GLU A 158 -11.07 1.91 -36.83
C GLU A 158 -10.12 1.29 -37.88
N ASP A 159 -9.21 0.42 -37.44
CA ASP A 159 -8.27 -0.33 -38.29
C ASP A 159 -8.83 -1.69 -38.81
N LEU A 160 -10.13 -1.99 -38.59
CA LEU A 160 -10.84 -3.21 -39.03
C LEU A 160 -11.99 -2.87 -40.00
#